data_AF-A0A2S9WUV4-F1
#
_entry.id   AF-A0A2S9WUV4-F1
#
_cell.length_a   1.000
_cell.length_b   1.000
_cell.length_c   1.000
_cell.angle_alpha   90.00
_cell.angle_beta   90.00
_cell.angle_gamma   90.00
#
_symmetry.space_group_name_H-M   'P 1'
#
loop_
_entity.id
_entity.type
_entity.pdbx_description
1 polymer ?
#
loop_
_entity_poly.entity_id
_entity_poly.type
_entity_poly.pdbx_seq_one_letter_code
_entity_poly.pdbx_strand_id
1 'polypeptide(L)'
;MLKTYFYNMADQLYLEDFDYFKGAKVLHYFEFLEPQKVKDEYFVEHDVHALTICDYDGEETMLFYFDDDLEVIMEFEFMIPSQAKEKAAEDFQGIDIQWKNK
;
A
#
# COMPACT_ATOMS: atom_id res chain seq x y z
N MET A 1 3.88 13.38 37.05
CA MET A 1 4.29 12.07 36.53
C MET A 1 3.41 11.79 35.32
N LEU A 2 3.84 12.20 34.13
CA LEU A 2 3.06 12.02 32.90
C LEU A 2 3.11 10.55 32.49
N LYS A 3 1.94 9.91 32.40
CA LYS A 3 1.78 8.62 31.73
C LYS A 3 1.84 8.88 30.23
N THR A 4 3.00 8.69 29.63
CA THR A 4 3.15 8.56 28.19
C THR A 4 2.43 7.27 27.79
N TYR A 5 1.30 7.38 27.10
CA TYR A 5 0.67 6.26 26.44
C TYR A 5 1.54 5.90 25.24
N PHE A 6 2.43 4.93 25.42
CA PHE A 6 2.97 4.18 24.30
C PHE A 6 1.77 3.48 23.66
N TYR A 7 1.32 3.97 22.50
CA TYR A 7 0.56 3.16 21.56
C TYR A 7 1.47 1.97 21.21
N ASN A 8 1.28 0.84 21.91
CA ASN A 8 1.78 -0.46 21.46
C ASN A 8 1.26 -0.62 20.02
N MET A 9 2.10 -0.72 18.98
CA MET A 9 2.65 -1.98 18.46
C MET A 9 1.72 -3.19 18.59
N ALA A 10 0.40 -2.99 18.54
CA ALA A 10 -0.55 -4.04 18.87
C ALA A 10 -0.82 -5.01 17.72
N ASP A 11 -0.60 -4.64 16.46
CA ASP A 11 -0.64 -5.57 15.34
C ASP A 11 0.29 -5.06 14.22
N GLN A 12 1.58 -5.38 14.29
CA GLN A 12 2.45 -5.36 13.10
C GLN A 12 1.98 -6.50 12.19
N LEU A 13 0.86 -6.29 11.50
CA LEU A 13 0.40 -7.14 10.41
C LEU A 13 1.35 -6.88 9.24
N TYR A 14 2.44 -7.64 9.19
CA TYR A 14 3.42 -7.56 8.11
C TYR A 14 2.74 -7.97 6.81
N LEU A 15 2.69 -7.09 5.81
CA LEU A 15 2.36 -7.44 4.41
C LEU A 15 3.26 -8.58 3.86
N GLU A 16 4.38 -8.87 4.53
CA GLU A 16 5.22 -10.04 4.31
C GLU A 16 4.52 -11.39 4.59
N ASP A 17 3.46 -11.43 5.40
CA ASP A 17 2.74 -12.66 5.75
C ASP A 17 1.39 -12.83 5.03
N PHE A 18 0.97 -11.85 4.21
CA PHE A 18 -0.31 -11.89 3.51
C PHE A 18 -0.25 -12.67 2.19
N ASP A 19 -0.89 -13.85 2.17
CA ASP A 19 -1.27 -14.63 0.98
C ASP A 19 -2.63 -14.14 0.39
N TYR A 20 -2.89 -12.84 0.44
CA TYR A 20 -4.22 -12.26 0.13
C TYR A 20 -4.67 -12.53 -1.32
N PHE A 21 -3.70 -12.63 -2.23
CA PHE A 21 -3.95 -12.80 -3.65
C PHE A 21 -3.52 -14.21 -4.06
N LYS A 22 -4.47 -15.15 -4.13
CA LYS A 22 -4.21 -16.49 -4.68
C LYS A 22 -3.64 -16.36 -6.09
N GLY A 23 -2.35 -16.64 -6.24
CA GLY A 23 -1.65 -16.57 -7.53
C GLY A 23 -0.87 -15.27 -7.77
N ALA A 24 -0.90 -14.29 -6.87
CA ALA A 24 -0.07 -13.09 -6.99
C ALA A 24 1.13 -13.12 -6.04
N LYS A 25 2.29 -12.77 -6.58
CA LYS A 25 3.50 -12.57 -5.82
C LYS A 25 3.64 -11.09 -5.46
N VAL A 26 3.59 -10.76 -4.18
CA VAL A 26 3.96 -9.41 -3.71
C VAL A 26 5.42 -9.16 -4.06
N LEU A 27 5.69 -8.09 -4.82
CA LEU A 27 7.02 -7.65 -5.23
C LEU A 27 7.55 -6.54 -4.31
N HIS A 28 6.68 -5.57 -4.04
CA HIS A 28 7.03 -4.39 -3.26
C HIS A 28 5.90 -4.02 -2.32
N TYR A 29 6.26 -3.44 -1.18
CA TYR A 29 5.27 -2.87 -0.26
C TYR A 29 5.81 -1.62 0.43
N PHE A 30 4.90 -0.79 0.93
CA PHE A 30 5.20 0.40 1.70
C PHE A 30 4.09 0.66 2.72
N GLU A 31 4.46 1.05 3.93
CA GLU A 31 3.54 1.40 5.01
C GLU A 31 3.80 2.85 5.37
N PHE A 32 2.75 3.66 5.41
CA PHE A 32 2.86 5.05 5.83
C PHE A 32 2.99 5.12 7.36
N LEU A 33 3.78 6.08 7.86
CA LEU A 33 3.85 6.36 9.30
C LEU A 33 2.55 6.99 9.84
N GLU A 34 1.89 7.77 9.00
CA GLU A 34 0.58 8.39 9.23
C GLU A 34 -0.24 8.25 7.93
N PRO A 35 -1.56 8.01 7.99
CA PRO A 35 -2.38 7.80 6.81
C PRO A 35 -2.32 8.97 5.84
N GLN A 36 -2.34 8.65 4.56
CA GLN A 36 -2.29 9.62 3.46
C GLN A 36 -3.60 9.65 2.70
N LYS A 37 -4.06 10.85 2.38
CA LYS A 37 -5.31 11.03 1.66
C LYS A 37 -5.09 10.97 0.16
N VAL A 38 -5.87 10.15 -0.51
CA VAL A 38 -5.96 10.10 -1.96
C VAL A 38 -7.41 10.26 -2.40
N LYS A 39 -7.62 10.78 -3.60
CA LYS A 39 -8.95 10.84 -4.22
C LYS A 39 -9.06 9.83 -5.33
N ASP A 40 -10.16 9.10 -5.35
CA ASP A 40 -10.50 8.23 -6.47
C ASP A 40 -11.06 9.03 -7.67
N GLU A 41 -11.43 8.31 -8.73
CA GLU A 41 -12.02 8.87 -9.95
C GLU A 41 -13.38 9.56 -9.73
N TYR A 42 -14.05 9.28 -8.61
CA TYR A 42 -15.33 9.89 -8.20
C TYR A 42 -15.13 11.04 -7.20
N PHE A 43 -13.89 11.45 -6.96
CA PHE A 43 -13.51 12.49 -5.99
C PHE A 43 -13.83 12.14 -4.53
N VAL A 44 -13.99 10.85 -4.20
CA VAL A 44 -14.10 10.38 -2.82
C VAL A 44 -12.71 10.32 -2.21
N GLU A 45 -12.57 10.85 -0.99
CA GLU A 45 -11.32 10.78 -0.23
C GLU A 45 -11.22 9.46 0.51
N HIS A 46 -10.08 8.80 0.37
CA HIS A 46 -9.71 7.58 1.09
C HIS A 46 -8.47 7.81 1.93
N ASP A 47 -8.45 7.26 3.15
CA ASP A 47 -7.28 7.28 4.03
C ASP A 47 -6.45 6.01 3.78
N VAL A 48 -5.26 6.19 3.19
CA VAL A 48 -4.37 5.10 2.78
C VAL A 48 -3.27 4.89 3.83
N HIS A 49 -3.19 3.68 4.35
CA HIS A 49 -2.22 3.25 5.34
C HIS A 49 -1.06 2.45 4.75
N ALA A 50 -1.31 1.71 3.66
CA ALA A 50 -0.26 0.95 3.00
C ALA A 50 -0.48 0.80 1.48
N LEU A 51 0.60 0.44 0.79
CA LEU A 51 0.66 0.18 -0.63
C LEU A 51 1.33 -1.17 -0.88
N THR A 52 0.84 -1.94 -1.86
CA THR A 52 1.56 -3.13 -2.36
C THR A 52 1.57 -3.17 -3.88
N ILE A 53 2.68 -3.61 -4.46
CA ILE A 53 2.80 -3.97 -5.87
C ILE A 53 2.95 -5.48 -5.96
N CYS A 54 2.08 -6.11 -6.75
CA CYS A 54 2.02 -7.56 -6.93
C CYS A 54 2.22 -7.92 -8.41
N ASP A 55 2.81 -9.08 -8.67
CA ASP A 55 2.91 -9.71 -9.98
C ASP A 55 2.01 -10.93 -10.04
N TYR A 56 1.15 -10.99 -11.04
CA TYR A 56 0.26 -12.12 -11.31
C TYR A 56 0.86 -12.95 -12.44
N ASP A 57 1.70 -13.92 -12.05
CA ASP A 57 2.34 -14.91 -12.95
C ASP A 57 3.05 -14.29 -14.18
N GLY A 58 3.60 -13.08 -14.05
CA GLY A 58 4.24 -12.34 -15.13
C GLY A 58 3.30 -11.81 -16.23
N GLU A 59 1.98 -11.94 -16.06
CA GLU A 59 0.97 -11.41 -16.99
C GLU A 59 0.63 -9.95 -16.66
N GLU A 60 0.39 -9.67 -15.38
CA GLU A 60 -0.14 -8.38 -14.92
C GLU A 60 0.57 -7.93 -13.64
N THR A 61 0.77 -6.62 -13.51
CA THR A 61 1.27 -5.98 -12.29
C THR A 61 0.16 -5.16 -11.65
N MET A 62 -0.21 -5.48 -10.42
CA MET A 62 -1.24 -4.77 -9.68
C MET A 62 -0.64 -3.88 -8.61
N LEU A 63 -1.22 -2.70 -8.41
CA LEU A 63 -0.95 -1.79 -7.31
C LEU A 63 -2.20 -1.68 -6.44
N PHE A 64 -2.08 -2.02 -5.15
CA PHE A 64 -3.18 -1.99 -4.19
C PHE A 64 -2.92 -0.97 -3.11
N TYR A 65 -3.96 -0.21 -2.76
CA TYR A 65 -3.97 0.74 -1.65
C TYR A 65 -4.86 0.17 -0.55
N PHE A 66 -4.40 0.28 0.69
CA PHE A 66 -5.05 -0.31 1.85
C PHE A 66 -5.43 0.74 2.88
N ASP A 67 -6.55 0.56 3.55
CA ASP A 67 -6.94 1.31 4.75
C ASP A 67 -6.29 0.73 6.03
N ASP A 68 -6.73 1.19 7.21
CA ASP A 68 -6.21 0.75 8.51
C ASP A 68 -6.56 -0.70 8.86
N ASP A 69 -7.67 -1.21 8.33
CA ASP A 69 -8.10 -2.59 8.47
C ASP A 69 -7.47 -3.53 7.42
N LEU A 70 -6.57 -2.99 6.57
CA LEU A 70 -5.94 -3.68 5.43
C LEU A 70 -6.94 -4.16 4.37
N GLU A 71 -8.08 -3.48 4.25
CA GLU A 71 -9.00 -3.68 3.13
C GLU A 71 -8.49 -2.93 1.89
N VAL A 72 -8.63 -3.55 0.72
CA VAL A 72 -8.28 -2.90 -0.55
C VAL A 72 -9.33 -1.83 -0.83
N ILE A 73 -8.90 -0.57 -0.77
CA ILE A 73 -9.75 0.60 -1.04
C ILE A 73 -9.57 1.12 -2.48
N MET A 74 -8.41 0.87 -3.08
CA MET A 74 -8.14 1.19 -4.48
C MET A 74 -7.19 0.16 -5.10
N GLU A 75 -7.38 -0.11 -6.39
CA GLU A 75 -6.55 -1.02 -7.18
C GLU A 75 -6.29 -0.46 -8.58
N PHE A 76 -5.09 -0.74 -9.10
CA PHE A 76 -4.67 -0.32 -10.43
C PHE A 76 -3.88 -1.42 -11.13
N GLU A 77 -4.14 -1.60 -12.41
CA GLU A 77 -3.50 -2.60 -13.27
C GLU A 77 -2.45 -1.94 -14.17
N PHE A 78 -1.29 -2.58 -14.29
CA PHE A 78 -0.14 -2.15 -15.07
C PHE A 78 0.54 -3.34 -15.76
N MET A 79 1.36 -3.05 -16.76
CA MET A 79 2.17 -4.07 -17.43
C MET A 79 3.47 -4.37 -16.68
N ILE A 80 4.03 -3.38 -15.96
CA ILE A 80 5.32 -3.51 -15.25
C ILE A 80 5.36 -2.72 -13.93
N PRO A 81 6.17 -3.15 -12.94
CA PRO A 81 6.26 -2.50 -11.62
C PRO A 81 6.69 -1.04 -11.62
N SER A 82 7.45 -0.57 -12.61
CA SER A 82 7.85 0.83 -12.66
C SER A 82 6.65 1.77 -12.87
N GLN A 83 5.66 1.35 -13.67
CA GLN A 83 4.44 2.13 -13.90
C GLN A 83 3.60 2.24 -12.61
N ALA A 84 3.51 1.15 -11.85
CA ALA A 84 2.87 1.16 -10.53
C ALA A 84 3.57 2.13 -9.56
N LYS A 85 4.92 2.17 -9.57
CA LYS A 85 5.69 3.12 -8.76
C LYS A 85 5.50 4.57 -9.19
N GLU A 86 5.41 4.82 -10.50
CA GLU A 86 5.11 6.14 -11.06
C GLU A 86 3.72 6.62 -10.62
N LYS A 87 2.70 5.78 -10.72
CA LYS A 87 1.35 6.11 -10.25
C LYS A 87 1.32 6.44 -8.75
N ALA A 88 1.95 5.62 -7.92
CA ALA A 88 2.05 5.90 -6.48
C ALA A 88 2.79 7.23 -6.20
N ALA A 89 3.85 7.54 -6.95
CA ALA A 89 4.57 8.81 -6.80
C ALA A 89 3.72 10.03 -7.23
N GLU A 90 2.84 9.87 -8.22
CA GLU A 90 1.88 10.89 -8.63
C GLU A 90 0.80 11.12 -7.57
N ASP A 91 0.22 10.04 -7.04
CA ASP A 91 -0.87 10.12 -6.06
C ASP A 91 -0.41 10.65 -4.70
N PHE A 92 0.82 10.34 -4.30
CA PHE A 92 1.41 10.75 -3.03
C PHE A 92 2.54 11.77 -3.22
N GLN A 93 2.26 12.81 -4.02
CA GLN A 93 3.25 13.83 -4.34
C GLN A 93 3.87 14.47 -3.08
N GLY A 94 5.21 14.46 -3.01
CA GLY A 94 5.97 15.02 -1.89
C GLY A 94 6.27 14.02 -0.78
N ILE A 95 5.79 12.78 -0.91
CA ILE A 95 6.16 11.67 -0.02
C ILE A 95 7.25 10.84 -0.69
N ASP A 96 8.32 10.58 0.05
CA ASP A 96 9.39 9.71 -0.40
C ASP A 96 9.02 8.24 -0.09
N ILE A 97 8.44 7.55 -1.07
CA ILE A 97 8.01 6.15 -0.94
C ILE A 97 9.23 5.23 -1.01
N GLN A 98 9.68 4.77 0.15
CA GLN A 98 10.80 3.84 0.31
C GLN A 98 10.32 2.39 0.22
N TRP A 99 10.10 1.90 -1.00
CA TRP A 99 9.63 0.54 -1.27
C TRP A 99 10.52 -0.54 -0.63
N LYS A 100 9.89 -1.42 0.16
CA LYS A 100 10.51 -2.66 0.64
C LYS A 100 10.27 -3.78 -0.37
N ASN A 101 11.23 -4.70 -0.51
CA ASN A 101 11.16 -5.83 -1.44
C ASN A 101 10.80 -7.12 -0.70
N LYS A 102 10.12 -8.06 -1.37
CA LYS A 102 9.81 -9.40 -0.87
C LYS A 102 10.36 -10.50 -1.78
#